data_AF-A0A354T7P6-F1
#
_entry.id   AF-A0A354T7P6-F1
#
_cell.length_a   1.000
_cell.length_b   1.000
_cell.length_c   1.000
_cell.angle_alpha   90.00
_cell.angle_beta   90.00
_cell.angle_gamma   90.00
#
_symmetry.space_group_name_H-M   'P 1'
#
loop_
_entity.id
_entity.type
_entity.pdbx_description
1 polymer ?
#
loop_
_entity_poly.entity_id
_entity_poly.type
_entity_poly.pdbx_seq_one_letter_code
_entity_poly.pdbx_strand_id
1 'polypeptide(L)'
;MRISLILLAFTLSVSAADTPLPLTLQSRSPSGKAALVKEQWLPSRTAIIVCDMWDLHHCKNAVTREGEMAPRFNEVLEKARKDGVLIIHAPSSCMNPYEGTPARERAKSAPAAARLPDKIGEWCKQIPAEELAVYPLDQTDGGEDDDPAEHAVWAKELEAKGLNPKAPWTKQIDTLRIDQQKDAISDSGVEIWNLLESRDIDNVILMGVHLNMCVSGRPFGLRQMAKNGKHVVLMRDMTDTMYNPARWPFVSHVRGTELFIQHVEKLICPTITSDQLIGGQPFAFSAATAGKKRLQIILLGDSTTEASIPKKLASDEPQIEDTLRIFLASNPDLPPTDVYNEGVSGEYIRRLLDTRYDKAVKTKPQADCIFIRYGLNDQAKVKDFKTQFPKDFKELLARLRQDHPKAMLIPMTAIPYALNNLHEDINALIKQVAAEEKLTLFDIAPRYLAELKKNPDGLNYRRYSLSKIPENLRAFATPYIQPGADPQVVVLDNRLDGVFGHLPGWSSDRHPSLAGYNIIADETAKWLAPVIRKALARKN
;
A
#
# COMPACT_ATOMS: atom_id res chain seq x y z
N MET A 1 45.43 71.07 13.18
CA MET A 1 45.05 69.73 12.67
C MET A 1 43.90 69.20 13.49
N ARG A 2 42.69 69.12 12.91
CA ARG A 2 41.51 68.48 13.51
C ARG A 2 41.53 67.01 13.10
N ILE A 3 41.62 66.09 14.06
CA ILE A 3 41.50 64.66 13.83
C ILE A 3 40.04 64.29 14.10
N SER A 4 39.28 64.04 13.03
CA SER A 4 37.93 63.49 13.12
C SER A 4 38.03 61.99 13.31
N LEU A 5 37.56 61.48 14.44
CA LEU A 5 37.42 60.05 14.72
C LEU A 5 36.08 59.57 14.15
N ILE A 6 36.11 58.79 13.07
CA ILE A 6 34.93 58.12 12.51
C ILE A 6 34.74 56.81 13.26
N LEU A 7 33.67 56.71 14.07
CA LEU A 7 33.27 55.48 14.73
C LEU A 7 32.45 54.64 13.74
N LEU A 8 33.01 53.53 13.25
CA LEU A 8 32.31 52.55 12.43
C LEU A 8 31.43 51.68 13.35
N ALA A 9 30.12 51.88 13.32
CA ALA A 9 29.17 51.01 14.01
C ALA A 9 29.01 49.71 13.21
N PHE A 10 29.57 48.60 13.70
CA PHE A 10 29.22 47.27 13.24
C PHE A 10 27.83 46.91 13.78
N THR A 11 26.81 47.01 12.93
CA THR A 11 25.52 46.38 13.20
C THR A 11 25.66 44.88 12.99
N LEU A 12 25.84 44.14 14.09
CA LEU A 12 25.62 42.70 14.13
C LEU A 12 24.13 42.46 13.89
N SER A 13 23.77 42.17 12.63
CA SER A 13 22.47 41.62 12.30
C SER A 13 22.37 40.25 12.96
N VAL A 14 21.73 40.19 14.12
CA VAL A 14 21.33 38.93 14.75
C VAL A 14 20.31 38.29 13.80
N SER A 15 20.77 37.33 13.00
CA SER A 15 19.89 36.38 12.32
C SER A 15 19.02 35.75 13.40
N ALA A 16 17.70 35.88 13.27
CA ALA A 16 16.76 35.15 14.10
C ALA A 16 17.16 33.67 14.05
N ALA A 17 17.38 33.07 15.22
CA ALA A 17 17.80 31.67 15.31
C ALA A 17 16.80 30.80 14.55
N ASP A 18 17.29 30.11 13.52
CA ASP A 18 16.49 29.25 12.65
C ASP A 18 15.91 28.12 13.50
N THR A 19 14.59 28.12 13.73
CA THR A 19 13.94 27.12 14.59
C THR A 19 13.85 25.82 13.80
N PRO A 20 14.49 24.73 14.23
CA PRO A 20 14.49 23.49 13.47
C PRO A 20 13.07 22.92 13.29
N LEU A 21 12.82 22.31 12.14
CA LEU A 21 11.61 21.55 11.83
C LEU A 21 11.68 20.18 12.52
N PRO A 22 10.80 19.88 13.49
CA PRO A 22 10.76 18.58 14.13
C PRO A 22 10.03 17.58 13.21
N LEU A 23 10.77 16.63 12.65
CA LEU A 23 10.21 15.64 11.74
C LEU A 23 10.27 14.22 12.33
N THR A 24 9.27 13.42 12.02
CA THR A 24 9.25 11.97 12.25
C THR A 24 9.20 11.27 10.88
N LEU A 25 10.36 10.77 10.47
CA LEU A 25 10.57 10.08 9.21
C LEU A 25 10.12 8.62 9.36
N GLN A 26 9.44 8.10 8.34
CA GLN A 26 9.02 6.71 8.26
C GLN A 26 9.77 6.00 7.14
N SER A 27 10.40 4.86 7.46
CA SER A 27 10.96 3.91 6.49
C SER A 27 10.37 2.52 6.71
N ARG A 28 10.65 1.58 5.81
CA ARG A 28 10.22 0.18 5.96
C ARG A 28 11.37 -0.78 5.76
N SER A 29 11.42 -1.79 6.63
CA SER A 29 12.25 -2.97 6.42
C SER A 29 11.77 -3.79 5.21
N PRO A 30 12.58 -4.74 4.68
CA PRO A 30 12.15 -5.63 3.60
C PRO A 30 10.84 -6.37 3.90
N SER A 31 10.62 -6.77 5.16
CA SER A 31 9.38 -7.42 5.62
C SER A 31 8.16 -6.48 5.71
N GLY A 32 8.31 -5.20 5.35
CA GLY A 32 7.24 -4.20 5.34
C GLY A 32 6.97 -3.54 6.70
N LYS A 33 7.66 -3.93 7.77
CA LYS A 33 7.53 -3.30 9.08
C LYS A 33 8.05 -1.86 9.04
N ALA A 34 7.19 -0.92 9.46
CA ALA A 34 7.53 0.49 9.56
C ALA A 34 8.52 0.76 10.71
N ALA A 35 9.47 1.66 10.47
CA ALA A 35 10.40 2.19 11.45
C ALA A 35 10.29 3.73 11.44
N LEU A 36 10.25 4.33 12.62
CA LEU A 36 10.13 5.78 12.80
C LEU A 36 11.43 6.34 13.38
N VAL A 37 11.94 7.42 12.78
CA VAL A 37 13.12 8.15 13.23
C VAL A 37 12.77 9.62 13.40
N LYS A 38 13.13 10.21 14.55
CA LYS A 38 12.92 11.64 14.81
C LYS A 38 14.15 12.42 14.40
N GLU A 39 13.95 13.52 13.68
CA GLU A 39 15.01 14.40 13.21
C GLU A 39 14.63 15.87 13.40
N GLN A 40 15.64 16.74 13.31
CA GLN A 40 15.50 18.20 13.42
C GLN A 40 16.20 18.81 12.20
N TRP A 41 15.43 19.39 11.28
CA TRP A 41 15.99 19.95 10.04
C TRP A 41 16.00 21.48 10.12
N LEU A 42 17.12 22.11 9.80
CA LEU A 42 17.19 23.57 9.71
C LEU A 42 16.43 24.05 8.46
N PRO A 43 15.41 24.92 8.58
CA PRO A 43 14.71 25.48 7.42
C PRO A 43 15.64 26.06 6.36
N SER A 44 16.67 26.80 6.76
CA SER A 44 17.66 27.41 5.87
C SER A 44 18.48 26.41 5.04
N ARG A 45 18.61 25.16 5.50
CA ARG A 45 19.29 24.06 4.78
C ARG A 45 18.31 23.06 4.17
N THR A 46 17.04 23.46 4.00
CA THR A 46 15.95 22.62 3.51
C THR A 46 15.27 23.24 2.31
N ALA A 47 14.95 22.42 1.30
CA ALA A 47 14.06 22.80 0.20
C ALA A 47 12.84 21.89 0.12
N ILE A 48 11.71 22.44 -0.32
CA ILE A 48 10.57 21.70 -0.85
C ILE A 48 10.62 21.80 -2.37
N ILE A 49 10.58 20.67 -3.07
CA ILE A 49 10.40 20.62 -4.52
C ILE A 49 8.96 20.18 -4.82
N VAL A 50 8.24 21.03 -5.53
CA VAL A 50 6.86 20.80 -5.99
C VAL A 50 6.90 20.21 -7.39
N CYS A 51 6.71 18.90 -7.50
CA CYS A 51 6.78 18.16 -8.75
C CYS A 51 5.44 18.15 -9.47
N ASP A 52 5.39 18.72 -10.68
CA ASP A 52 4.35 18.45 -11.69
C ASP A 52 2.89 18.64 -11.22
N MET A 53 2.64 19.61 -10.33
CA MET A 53 1.28 20.03 -9.94
C MET A 53 0.65 20.90 -11.05
N TRP A 54 0.19 20.27 -12.13
CA TRP A 54 -0.29 20.95 -13.34
C TRP A 54 -1.75 21.44 -13.26
N ASP A 55 -2.07 22.44 -14.09
CA ASP A 55 -3.45 22.91 -14.26
C ASP A 55 -4.37 21.88 -14.93
N LEU A 56 -3.82 21.00 -15.76
CA LEU A 56 -4.55 20.02 -16.56
C LEU A 56 -3.76 18.72 -16.71
N HIS A 57 -4.47 17.61 -16.94
CA HIS A 57 -3.88 16.31 -17.24
C HIS A 57 -4.77 15.55 -18.22
N HIS A 58 -4.19 14.56 -18.92
CA HIS A 58 -4.96 13.72 -19.86
C HIS A 58 -5.97 12.82 -19.13
N CYS A 59 -5.71 12.52 -17.85
CA CYS A 59 -6.64 11.82 -16.97
C CYS A 59 -7.44 12.83 -16.12
N LYS A 60 -8.77 12.80 -16.23
CA LYS A 60 -9.70 13.71 -15.53
C LYS A 60 -9.75 13.47 -14.02
N ASN A 61 -9.68 12.21 -13.60
CA ASN A 61 -9.61 11.84 -12.19
C ASN A 61 -8.31 12.34 -11.55
N ALA A 62 -7.19 12.33 -12.28
CA ALA A 62 -5.94 12.95 -11.84
C ALA A 62 -6.12 14.47 -11.62
N VAL A 63 -6.75 15.19 -12.56
CA VAL A 63 -7.07 16.64 -12.39
C VAL A 63 -7.95 16.87 -11.16
N THR A 64 -8.95 16.00 -10.94
CA THR A 64 -9.88 16.13 -9.81
C THR A 64 -9.18 15.91 -8.47
N ARG A 65 -8.34 14.87 -8.36
CA ARG A 65 -7.51 14.60 -7.17
C ARG A 65 -6.54 15.73 -6.92
N GLU A 66 -5.87 16.21 -7.96
CA GLU A 66 -4.94 17.33 -7.83
C GLU A 66 -5.62 18.58 -7.27
N GLY A 67 -6.77 18.95 -7.82
CA GLY A 67 -7.56 20.08 -7.34
C GLY A 67 -8.02 19.92 -5.89
N GLU A 68 -8.33 18.70 -5.44
CA GLU A 68 -8.72 18.42 -4.06
C GLU A 68 -7.56 18.58 -3.07
N MET A 69 -6.35 18.16 -3.46
CA MET A 69 -5.16 18.23 -2.63
C MET A 69 -4.53 19.64 -2.60
N ALA A 70 -4.67 20.41 -3.68
CA ALA A 70 -3.99 21.68 -3.87
C ALA A 70 -4.17 22.71 -2.74
N PRO A 71 -5.36 22.90 -2.12
CA PRO A 71 -5.51 23.85 -1.01
C PRO A 71 -4.63 23.50 0.19
N ARG A 72 -4.64 22.23 0.63
CA ARG A 72 -3.82 21.75 1.76
C ARG A 72 -2.34 21.81 1.41
N PHE A 73 -2.00 21.47 0.17
CA PHE A 73 -0.65 21.59 -0.36
C PHE A 73 -0.15 23.04 -0.27
N ASN A 74 -0.96 24.02 -0.68
CA ASN A 74 -0.60 25.43 -0.57
C ASN A 74 -0.39 25.87 0.89
N GLU A 75 -1.17 25.38 1.86
CA GLU A 75 -0.93 25.64 3.29
C GLU A 75 0.48 25.18 3.73
N VAL A 76 0.92 24.01 3.26
CA VAL A 76 2.27 23.52 3.53
C VAL A 76 3.31 24.48 2.98
N LEU A 77 3.17 24.91 1.72
CA LEU A 77 4.12 25.82 1.08
C LEU A 77 4.18 27.17 1.79
N GLU A 78 3.03 27.73 2.17
CA GLU A 78 2.95 28.99 2.92
C GLU A 78 3.67 28.89 4.27
N LYS A 79 3.44 27.81 5.01
CA LYS A 79 4.07 27.60 6.31
C LYS A 79 5.57 27.39 6.18
N ALA A 80 6.00 26.49 5.28
CA ALA A 80 7.41 26.20 5.07
C ALA A 80 8.18 27.44 4.60
N ARG A 81 7.61 28.22 3.67
CA ARG A 81 8.19 29.49 3.23
C ARG A 81 8.32 30.50 4.36
N LYS A 82 7.33 30.57 5.26
CA LYS A 82 7.38 31.44 6.46
C LYS A 82 8.51 31.02 7.41
N ASP A 83 8.78 29.73 7.51
CA ASP A 83 9.84 29.18 8.36
C ASP A 83 11.24 29.31 7.74
N GLY A 84 11.36 29.67 6.46
CA GLY A 84 12.64 29.87 5.78
C GLY A 84 13.07 28.73 4.85
N VAL A 85 12.20 27.75 4.62
CA VAL A 85 12.41 26.68 3.62
C VAL A 85 12.34 27.26 2.21
N LEU A 86 13.28 26.89 1.35
CA LEU A 86 13.23 27.24 -0.07
C LEU A 86 12.15 26.43 -0.79
N ILE A 87 11.23 27.10 -1.49
CA ILE A 87 10.25 26.42 -2.35
C ILE A 87 10.74 26.47 -3.80
N ILE A 88 10.84 25.30 -4.43
CA ILE A 88 11.20 25.13 -5.84
C ILE A 88 10.01 24.51 -6.56
N HIS A 89 9.38 25.29 -7.43
CA HIS A 89 8.31 24.80 -8.30
C HIS A 89 8.91 24.14 -9.53
N ALA A 90 8.46 22.93 -9.86
CA ALA A 90 8.96 22.17 -11.00
C ALA A 90 7.81 21.64 -11.86
N PRO A 91 7.07 22.52 -12.57
CA PRO A 91 6.01 22.12 -13.49
C PRO A 91 6.63 21.70 -14.83
N SER A 92 7.00 20.42 -14.93
CA SER A 92 7.77 19.93 -16.07
C SER A 92 7.01 20.07 -17.39
N SER A 93 7.76 20.36 -18.46
CA SER A 93 7.25 20.48 -19.83
C SER A 93 6.27 21.65 -20.06
N CYS A 94 6.11 22.57 -19.10
CA CYS A 94 5.29 23.78 -19.25
C CYS A 94 5.97 25.03 -18.67
N MET A 95 7.27 25.20 -18.99
CA MET A 95 8.08 26.31 -18.47
C MET A 95 7.82 27.66 -19.16
N ASN A 96 7.27 27.68 -20.38
CA ASN A 96 7.09 28.89 -21.19
C ASN A 96 6.37 30.05 -20.45
N PRO A 97 5.29 29.82 -19.69
CA PRO A 97 4.60 30.91 -18.97
C PRO A 97 5.44 31.57 -17.87
N TYR A 98 6.55 30.95 -17.46
CA TYR A 98 7.39 31.42 -16.36
C TYR A 98 8.64 32.17 -16.84
N GLU A 99 8.91 32.21 -18.15
CA GLU A 99 10.06 32.94 -18.67
C GLU A 99 10.01 34.43 -18.34
N GLY A 100 11.15 34.99 -17.93
CA GLY A 100 11.27 36.38 -17.48
C GLY A 100 10.69 36.67 -16.08
N THR A 101 10.07 35.69 -15.41
CA THR A 101 9.61 35.88 -14.03
C THR A 101 10.79 35.85 -13.04
N PRO A 102 10.74 36.62 -11.93
CA PRO A 102 11.81 36.61 -10.93
C PRO A 102 12.14 35.22 -10.35
N ALA A 103 11.13 34.36 -10.14
CA ALA A 103 11.35 33.00 -9.66
C ALA A 103 12.10 32.13 -10.69
N ARG A 104 11.82 32.31 -12.00
CA ARG A 104 12.50 31.56 -13.07
C ARG A 104 13.94 32.01 -13.22
N GLU A 105 14.15 33.33 -13.25
CA GLU A 105 15.48 33.90 -13.35
C GLU A 105 16.36 33.56 -12.14
N ARG A 106 15.76 33.38 -10.95
CA ARG A 106 16.48 32.85 -9.77
C ARG A 106 17.07 31.46 -10.00
N ALA A 107 16.34 30.57 -10.66
CA ALA A 107 16.83 29.23 -10.98
C ALA A 107 17.89 29.25 -12.08
N LYS A 108 17.65 30.02 -13.16
CA LYS A 108 18.59 30.15 -14.28
C LYS A 108 19.93 30.78 -13.89
N SER A 109 19.90 31.74 -12.97
CA SER A 109 21.09 32.46 -12.50
C SER A 109 21.82 31.79 -11.33
N ALA A 110 21.33 30.63 -10.86
CA ALA A 110 21.99 29.89 -9.79
C ALA A 110 23.44 29.54 -10.20
N PRO A 111 24.45 29.85 -9.36
CA PRO A 111 25.84 29.49 -9.65
C PRO A 111 25.97 27.99 -9.92
N ALA A 112 26.78 27.63 -10.91
CA ALA A 112 27.07 26.23 -11.20
C ALA A 112 27.65 25.54 -9.96
N ALA A 113 27.11 24.38 -9.62
CA ALA A 113 27.64 23.56 -8.54
C ALA A 113 29.09 23.17 -8.85
N ALA A 114 29.95 23.16 -7.82
CA ALA A 114 31.34 22.72 -7.96
C ALA A 114 31.45 21.28 -8.48
N ARG A 115 30.45 20.45 -8.15
CA ARG A 115 30.28 19.09 -8.67
C ARG A 115 28.84 18.88 -9.10
N LEU A 116 28.65 18.65 -10.39
CA LEU A 116 27.38 18.22 -10.94
C LEU A 116 27.34 16.68 -11.00
N PRO A 117 26.32 16.01 -10.42
CA PRO A 117 26.22 14.56 -10.51
C PRO A 117 26.00 14.09 -11.94
N ASP A 118 26.58 12.93 -12.27
CA ASP A 118 26.41 12.33 -13.59
C ASP A 118 24.93 12.09 -13.88
N LYS A 119 24.50 12.52 -15.07
CA LYS A 119 23.12 12.35 -15.56
C LYS A 119 22.04 12.99 -14.67
N ILE A 120 22.38 14.01 -13.88
CA ILE A 120 21.39 14.71 -13.04
C ILE A 120 20.26 15.34 -13.88
N GLY A 121 20.53 15.70 -15.14
CA GLY A 121 19.54 16.22 -16.08
C GLY A 121 18.63 15.16 -16.72
N GLU A 122 18.85 13.87 -16.47
CA GLU A 122 18.12 12.78 -17.12
C GLU A 122 17.02 12.19 -16.23
N TRP A 123 16.03 11.56 -16.86
CA TRP A 123 15.03 10.76 -16.14
C TRP A 123 15.68 9.54 -15.48
N CYS A 124 15.51 9.37 -14.17
CA CYS A 124 16.04 8.25 -13.41
C CYS A 124 14.98 7.14 -13.27
N LYS A 125 15.06 6.12 -14.14
CA LYS A 125 14.08 5.02 -14.17
C LYS A 125 14.14 4.15 -12.91
N GLN A 126 15.34 3.94 -12.36
CA GLN A 126 15.58 3.01 -11.26
C GLN A 126 16.92 3.35 -10.58
N ILE A 127 17.07 2.98 -9.31
CA ILE A 127 18.36 2.97 -8.57
C ILE A 127 18.73 1.54 -8.14
N PRO A 128 20.01 1.24 -7.81
CA PRO A 128 20.45 -0.12 -7.50
C PRO A 128 19.62 -0.84 -6.42
N ALA A 129 19.15 -0.11 -5.41
CA ALA A 129 18.31 -0.66 -4.34
C ALA A 129 16.97 -1.23 -4.85
N GLU A 130 16.49 -0.80 -6.03
CA GLU A 130 15.24 -1.25 -6.63
C GLU A 130 15.41 -2.43 -7.61
N GLU A 131 16.64 -2.84 -7.97
CA GLU A 131 16.90 -3.78 -9.08
C GLU A 131 16.26 -5.17 -8.88
N LEU A 132 16.22 -5.65 -7.65
CA LEU A 132 15.66 -6.97 -7.29
C LEU A 132 14.21 -6.90 -6.79
N ALA A 133 13.63 -5.70 -6.74
CA ALA A 133 12.29 -5.51 -6.20
C ALA A 133 11.20 -5.85 -7.23
N VAL A 134 10.15 -6.51 -6.77
CA VAL A 134 8.92 -6.63 -7.54
C VAL A 134 8.22 -5.28 -7.54
N TYR A 135 7.99 -4.74 -8.73
CA TYR A 135 7.32 -3.45 -8.87
C TYR A 135 5.85 -3.56 -8.41
N PRO A 136 5.36 -2.67 -7.54
CA PRO A 136 4.12 -2.91 -6.79
C PRO A 136 2.84 -2.74 -7.64
N LEU A 137 2.92 -2.08 -8.80
CA LEU A 137 1.78 -1.70 -9.63
C LEU A 137 2.06 -2.01 -11.10
N ASP A 138 1.09 -2.53 -11.83
CA ASP A 138 1.14 -2.56 -13.29
C ASP A 138 0.68 -1.22 -13.85
N GLN A 139 1.62 -0.51 -14.47
CA GLN A 139 1.42 0.81 -15.09
C GLN A 139 1.63 0.77 -16.61
N THR A 140 1.57 -0.42 -17.23
CA THR A 140 1.84 -0.62 -18.66
C THR A 140 0.82 0.05 -19.58
N ASP A 141 -0.36 0.39 -19.08
CA ASP A 141 -1.42 1.15 -19.77
C ASP A 141 -1.35 2.67 -19.52
N GLY A 142 -0.34 3.15 -18.79
CA GLY A 142 -0.22 4.57 -18.41
C GLY A 142 -0.88 4.92 -17.07
N GLY A 143 -1.66 4.01 -16.47
CA GLY A 143 -2.23 4.18 -15.13
C GLY A 143 -3.45 5.10 -15.06
N GLU A 144 -4.11 5.38 -16.17
CA GLU A 144 -5.35 6.18 -16.20
C GLU A 144 -6.49 5.42 -15.53
N ASP A 145 -7.22 6.09 -14.63
CA ASP A 145 -8.31 5.49 -13.86
C ASP A 145 -9.70 6.07 -14.17
N ASP A 146 -9.81 6.87 -15.23
CA ASP A 146 -11.08 7.37 -15.75
C ASP A 146 -11.91 6.25 -16.37
N ASP A 147 -13.23 6.43 -16.38
CA ASP A 147 -14.06 5.59 -17.25
C ASP A 147 -13.76 5.88 -18.73
N PRO A 148 -13.62 4.87 -19.61
CA PRO A 148 -13.28 5.10 -21.02
C PRO A 148 -14.21 6.09 -21.73
N ALA A 149 -15.50 6.10 -21.39
CA ALA A 149 -16.44 7.06 -21.97
C ALA A 149 -16.18 8.48 -21.46
N GLU A 150 -15.87 8.64 -20.18
CA GLU A 150 -15.52 9.92 -19.57
C GLU A 150 -14.20 10.45 -20.12
N HIS A 151 -13.19 9.58 -20.27
CA HIS A 151 -11.92 9.92 -20.88
C HIS A 151 -12.10 10.44 -22.31
N ALA A 152 -12.94 9.78 -23.12
CA ALA A 152 -13.22 10.22 -24.49
C ALA A 152 -13.94 11.58 -24.55
N VAL A 153 -14.82 11.88 -23.58
CA VAL A 153 -15.45 13.20 -23.46
C VAL A 153 -14.42 14.25 -23.06
N TRP A 154 -13.60 13.95 -22.05
CA TRP A 154 -12.54 14.84 -21.57
C TRP A 154 -11.52 15.18 -22.66
N ALA A 155 -11.08 14.19 -23.43
CA ALA A 155 -10.19 14.41 -24.56
C ALA A 155 -10.77 15.41 -25.58
N LYS A 156 -12.06 15.29 -25.93
CA LYS A 156 -12.74 16.24 -26.83
C LYS A 156 -12.85 17.64 -26.24
N GLU A 157 -13.08 17.75 -24.94
CA GLU A 157 -13.09 19.06 -24.25
C GLU A 157 -11.70 19.73 -24.29
N LEU A 158 -10.63 18.95 -24.18
CA LEU A 158 -9.26 19.44 -24.32
C LEU A 158 -8.96 19.90 -25.75
N GLU A 159 -9.37 19.12 -26.77
CA GLU A 159 -9.23 19.51 -28.18
C GLU A 159 -10.00 20.80 -28.50
N ALA A 160 -11.22 20.94 -27.97
CA ALA A 160 -12.03 22.14 -28.14
C ALA A 160 -11.39 23.39 -27.51
N LYS A 161 -10.52 23.22 -26.50
CA LYS A 161 -9.70 24.29 -25.92
C LYS A 161 -8.41 24.57 -26.70
N GLY A 162 -8.17 23.86 -27.80
CA GLY A 162 -6.95 23.97 -28.61
C GLY A 162 -5.73 23.29 -27.98
N LEU A 163 -5.94 22.38 -27.04
CA LEU A 163 -4.88 21.66 -26.33
C LEU A 163 -4.62 20.29 -26.96
N ASN A 164 -3.41 19.76 -26.76
CA ASN A 164 -3.09 18.37 -27.10
C ASN A 164 -3.64 17.44 -26.00
N PRO A 165 -4.61 16.56 -26.27
CA PRO A 165 -5.20 15.70 -25.24
C PRO A 165 -4.21 14.78 -24.54
N LYS A 166 -3.08 14.45 -25.18
CA LYS A 166 -2.04 13.58 -24.61
C LYS A 166 -1.10 14.31 -23.65
N ALA A 167 -1.04 15.64 -23.75
CA ALA A 167 -0.20 16.50 -22.91
C ALA A 167 -0.85 17.88 -22.76
N PRO A 168 -1.98 17.98 -22.03
CA PRO A 168 -2.79 19.20 -22.02
C PRO A 168 -2.34 20.26 -20.99
N TRP A 169 -1.42 19.91 -20.08
CA TRP A 169 -0.90 20.84 -19.08
C TRP A 169 -0.25 22.06 -19.73
N THR A 170 -0.57 23.25 -19.21
CA THR A 170 -0.04 24.52 -19.73
C THR A 170 0.80 25.25 -18.70
N LYS A 171 0.59 24.99 -17.40
CA LYS A 171 1.30 25.61 -16.27
C LYS A 171 1.06 24.78 -14.99
N GLN A 172 1.62 25.23 -13.88
CA GLN A 172 1.23 24.81 -12.53
C GLN A 172 -0.21 25.28 -12.21
N ILE A 173 -0.94 24.49 -11.42
CA ILE A 173 -2.26 24.88 -10.91
C ILE A 173 -2.22 26.20 -10.13
N ASP A 174 -3.20 27.08 -10.39
CA ASP A 174 -3.24 28.44 -9.84
C ASP A 174 -3.40 28.50 -8.32
N THR A 175 -3.92 27.43 -7.71
CA THR A 175 -4.07 27.32 -6.24
C THR A 175 -2.73 27.35 -5.52
N LEU A 176 -1.65 26.86 -6.15
CA LEU A 176 -0.32 26.89 -5.58
C LEU A 176 0.35 28.23 -5.89
N ARG A 177 0.45 29.10 -4.89
CA ARG A 177 1.06 30.42 -5.05
C ARG A 177 2.56 30.32 -5.22
N ILE A 178 3.07 30.85 -6.32
CA ILE A 178 4.51 31.07 -6.54
C ILE A 178 4.87 32.48 -6.07
N ASP A 179 5.61 32.57 -4.96
CA ASP A 179 6.14 33.83 -4.45
C ASP A 179 7.36 34.25 -5.28
N GLN A 180 7.16 35.20 -6.19
CA GLN A 180 8.21 35.68 -7.10
C GLN A 180 9.45 36.23 -6.37
N GLN A 181 9.31 36.70 -5.12
CA GLN A 181 10.43 37.26 -4.38
C GLN A 181 11.26 36.19 -3.66
N LYS A 182 10.68 35.02 -3.36
CA LYS A 182 11.30 34.02 -2.48
C LYS A 182 11.51 32.66 -3.14
N ASP A 183 10.60 32.26 -4.01
CA ASP A 183 10.59 30.93 -4.61
C ASP A 183 11.50 30.88 -5.85
N ALA A 184 11.75 29.66 -6.31
CA ALA A 184 12.38 29.37 -7.59
C ALA A 184 11.44 28.51 -8.47
N ILE A 185 11.60 28.58 -9.79
CA ILE A 185 10.88 27.70 -10.71
C ILE A 185 11.80 27.17 -11.82
N SER A 186 11.83 25.84 -11.97
CA SER A 186 12.60 25.13 -12.99
C SER A 186 12.15 23.66 -13.04
N ASP A 187 12.18 23.04 -14.21
CA ASP A 187 12.07 21.58 -14.38
C ASP A 187 13.41 20.93 -14.77
N SER A 188 14.50 21.69 -14.77
CA SER A 188 15.85 21.22 -15.08
C SER A 188 16.54 20.68 -13.82
N GLY A 189 16.91 19.41 -13.85
CA GLY A 189 17.68 18.78 -12.76
C GLY A 189 19.01 19.49 -12.49
N VAL A 190 19.64 20.07 -13.52
CA VAL A 190 20.90 20.83 -13.40
C VAL A 190 20.69 22.15 -12.66
N GLU A 191 19.68 22.92 -13.06
CA GLU A 191 19.39 24.22 -12.43
C GLU A 191 18.92 24.04 -10.98
N ILE A 192 18.08 23.04 -10.73
CA ILE A 192 17.65 22.70 -9.37
C ILE A 192 18.86 22.27 -8.53
N TRP A 193 19.73 21.41 -9.04
CA TRP A 193 20.93 21.00 -8.29
C TRP A 193 21.83 22.20 -7.96
N ASN A 194 22.07 23.09 -8.93
CA ASN A 194 22.82 24.34 -8.72
C ASN A 194 22.19 25.22 -7.64
N LEU A 195 20.86 25.35 -7.62
CA LEU A 195 20.14 26.08 -6.57
C LEU A 195 20.36 25.45 -5.18
N LEU A 196 20.27 24.13 -5.08
CA LEU A 196 20.47 23.42 -3.82
C LEU A 196 21.90 23.61 -3.30
N GLU A 197 22.90 23.42 -4.16
CA GLU A 197 24.32 23.53 -3.80
C GLU A 197 24.72 24.97 -3.45
N SER A 198 24.30 25.96 -4.25
CA SER A 198 24.65 27.38 -4.00
C SER A 198 24.04 27.95 -2.70
N ARG A 199 23.07 27.24 -2.12
CA ARG A 199 22.39 27.62 -0.87
C ARG A 199 22.70 26.67 0.30
N ASP A 200 23.65 25.75 0.14
CA ASP A 200 24.01 24.77 1.17
C ASP A 200 22.80 23.95 1.68
N ILE A 201 21.91 23.59 0.74
CA ILE A 201 20.72 22.78 1.02
C ILE A 201 21.05 21.30 0.85
N ASP A 202 21.01 20.56 1.95
CA ASP A 202 21.19 19.11 1.98
C ASP A 202 19.86 18.35 2.09
N ASN A 203 18.87 18.97 2.74
CA ASN A 203 17.60 18.36 3.04
C ASN A 203 16.57 18.70 1.95
N VAL A 204 15.92 17.68 1.39
CA VAL A 204 14.92 17.85 0.33
C VAL A 204 13.62 17.16 0.72
N ILE A 205 12.53 17.91 0.73
CA ILE A 205 11.18 17.37 0.84
C ILE A 205 10.58 17.39 -0.57
N LEU A 206 10.30 16.22 -1.12
CA LEU A 206 9.62 16.09 -2.40
C LEU A 206 8.12 15.87 -2.20
N MET A 207 7.32 16.55 -2.99
CA MET A 207 5.85 16.43 -3.03
C MET A 207 5.34 16.77 -4.43
N GLY A 208 4.12 16.34 -4.76
CA GLY A 208 3.55 16.51 -6.09
C GLY A 208 2.97 15.23 -6.65
N VAL A 209 2.59 15.24 -7.93
CA VAL A 209 1.77 14.15 -8.51
C VAL A 209 2.50 13.26 -9.49
N HIS A 210 1.94 12.06 -9.58
CA HIS A 210 2.39 10.83 -10.23
C HIS A 210 3.65 10.25 -9.59
N LEU A 211 3.49 9.77 -8.35
CA LEU A 211 4.55 9.25 -7.50
C LEU A 211 5.42 8.20 -8.19
N ASN A 212 4.78 7.25 -8.87
CA ASN A 212 5.40 6.16 -9.62
C ASN A 212 6.12 6.58 -10.90
N MET A 213 5.88 7.81 -11.36
CA MET A 213 6.44 8.37 -12.57
C MET A 213 7.25 9.62 -12.22
N CYS A 214 6.62 10.79 -12.21
CA CYS A 214 7.28 12.08 -12.15
C CYS A 214 8.06 12.29 -10.85
N VAL A 215 7.39 12.17 -9.71
CA VAL A 215 7.98 12.42 -8.38
C VAL A 215 9.19 11.50 -8.15
N SER A 216 9.13 10.23 -8.56
CA SER A 216 10.27 9.32 -8.42
C SER A 216 11.34 9.51 -9.50
N GLY A 217 10.94 9.81 -10.73
CA GLY A 217 11.77 9.61 -11.92
C GLY A 217 12.26 10.88 -12.62
N ARG A 218 11.67 12.06 -12.39
CA ARG A 218 12.14 13.31 -12.99
C ARG A 218 13.62 13.57 -12.66
N PRO A 219 14.32 14.41 -13.45
CA PRO A 219 15.70 14.83 -13.17
C PRO A 219 15.93 15.38 -11.75
N PHE A 220 14.89 15.93 -11.12
CA PHE A 220 14.88 16.44 -9.76
C PHE A 220 14.13 15.54 -8.76
N GLY A 221 13.69 14.36 -9.19
CA GLY A 221 12.85 13.43 -8.42
C GLY A 221 13.61 12.64 -7.36
N LEU A 222 12.87 11.83 -6.59
CA LEU A 222 13.37 11.12 -5.41
C LEU A 222 14.62 10.28 -5.71
N ARG A 223 14.63 9.56 -6.83
CA ARG A 223 15.75 8.69 -7.21
C ARG A 223 17.02 9.49 -7.48
N GLN A 224 16.91 10.64 -8.14
CA GLN A 224 18.05 11.51 -8.41
C GLN A 224 18.59 12.13 -7.12
N MET A 225 17.69 12.59 -6.23
CA MET A 225 18.09 13.16 -4.95
C MET A 225 18.77 12.12 -4.04
N ALA A 226 18.15 10.95 -3.88
CA ALA A 226 18.65 9.89 -3.02
C ALA A 226 20.00 9.32 -3.52
N LYS A 227 20.11 8.96 -4.80
CA LYS A 227 21.34 8.34 -5.32
C LYS A 227 22.54 9.29 -5.33
N ASN A 228 22.30 10.60 -5.35
CA ASN A 228 23.34 11.62 -5.39
C ASN A 228 23.60 12.25 -4.00
N GLY A 229 23.07 11.66 -2.92
CA GLY A 229 23.47 11.96 -1.55
C GLY A 229 22.71 13.09 -0.86
N LYS A 230 21.60 13.58 -1.43
CA LYS A 230 20.71 14.49 -0.69
C LYS A 230 19.91 13.71 0.35
N HIS A 231 19.68 14.34 1.50
CA HIS A 231 18.82 13.79 2.53
C HIS A 231 17.36 14.06 2.16
N VAL A 232 16.81 13.16 1.34
CA VAL A 232 15.50 13.34 0.71
C VAL A 232 14.41 12.58 1.46
N VAL A 233 13.23 13.19 1.57
CA VAL A 233 11.99 12.53 2.01
C VAL A 233 10.85 12.83 1.05
N LEU A 234 9.90 11.91 0.93
CA LEU A 234 8.61 12.16 0.30
C LEU A 234 7.60 12.64 1.36
N MET A 235 6.86 13.71 1.10
CA MET A 235 5.66 14.03 1.89
C MET A 235 4.48 13.18 1.40
N ARG A 236 4.26 12.04 2.07
CA ARG A 236 3.43 10.93 1.54
C ARG A 236 1.94 11.20 1.45
N ASP A 237 1.43 12.22 2.14
CA ASP A 237 0.03 12.66 2.05
C ASP A 237 -0.17 13.83 1.08
N MET A 238 0.92 14.36 0.50
CA MET A 238 0.91 15.40 -0.55
C MET A 238 1.37 14.82 -1.90
N THR A 239 0.84 13.64 -2.25
CA THR A 239 1.17 12.97 -3.51
C THR A 239 0.01 12.13 -4.03
N ASP A 240 0.05 11.83 -5.32
CA ASP A 240 -0.88 10.96 -6.04
C ASP A 240 -0.09 10.06 -7.01
N THR A 241 -0.65 8.94 -7.46
CA THR A 241 0.03 7.96 -8.35
C THR A 241 -0.76 7.80 -9.64
N MET A 242 -0.12 7.60 -10.79
CA MET A 242 -0.83 7.10 -11.98
C MET A 242 -1.05 5.60 -11.83
N TYR A 243 -2.26 5.18 -11.46
CA TYR A 243 -2.62 3.78 -11.28
C TYR A 243 -4.07 3.52 -11.69
N ASN A 244 -4.25 2.59 -12.63
CA ASN A 244 -5.55 2.05 -13.03
C ASN A 244 -5.96 0.90 -12.09
N PRO A 245 -7.04 1.04 -11.28
CA PRO A 245 -7.55 -0.02 -10.38
C PRO A 245 -7.95 -1.33 -11.07
N ALA A 246 -8.11 -1.33 -12.40
CA ALA A 246 -8.37 -2.53 -13.21
C ALA A 246 -7.09 -3.28 -13.64
N ARG A 247 -5.91 -2.78 -13.26
CA ARG A 247 -4.61 -3.43 -13.47
C ARG A 247 -4.06 -3.98 -12.17
N TRP A 248 -3.11 -4.90 -12.28
CA TRP A 248 -2.41 -5.46 -11.12
C TRP A 248 -1.92 -4.34 -10.17
N PRO A 249 -2.14 -4.45 -8.85
CA PRO A 249 -2.66 -5.61 -8.14
C PRO A 249 -4.17 -5.55 -7.90
N PHE A 250 -4.98 -4.87 -8.69
CA PHE A 250 -6.45 -4.76 -8.60
C PHE A 250 -6.99 -4.20 -7.27
N VAL A 251 -6.30 -3.21 -6.70
CA VAL A 251 -6.71 -2.52 -5.47
C VAL A 251 -7.37 -1.19 -5.79
N SER A 252 -7.90 -0.48 -4.78
CA SER A 252 -8.37 0.90 -4.99
C SER A 252 -7.21 1.81 -5.40
N HIS A 253 -7.53 2.95 -6.04
CA HIS A 253 -6.51 3.93 -6.42
C HIS A 253 -5.67 4.36 -5.20
N VAL A 254 -6.34 4.73 -4.11
CA VAL A 254 -5.73 5.11 -2.83
C VAL A 254 -4.78 4.01 -2.32
N ARG A 255 -5.21 2.75 -2.35
CA ARG A 255 -4.34 1.63 -1.94
C ARG A 255 -3.17 1.43 -2.89
N GLY A 256 -3.33 1.68 -4.19
CA GLY A 256 -2.25 1.68 -5.15
C GLY A 256 -1.18 2.71 -4.80
N THR A 257 -1.59 3.95 -4.50
CA THR A 257 -0.70 5.01 -4.00
C THR A 257 0.01 4.59 -2.72
N GLU A 258 -0.69 4.00 -1.75
CA GLU A 258 -0.08 3.48 -0.51
C GLU A 258 0.96 2.38 -0.77
N LEU A 259 0.71 1.48 -1.72
CA LEU A 259 1.66 0.42 -2.07
C LEU A 259 2.93 1.02 -2.70
N PHE A 260 2.78 2.06 -3.52
CA PHE A 260 3.94 2.73 -4.08
C PHE A 260 4.71 3.56 -3.03
N ILE A 261 4.01 4.21 -2.09
CA ILE A 261 4.65 4.84 -0.93
C ILE A 261 5.46 3.81 -0.13
N GLN A 262 4.93 2.60 0.08
CA GLN A 262 5.67 1.53 0.76
C GLN A 262 6.92 1.10 -0.02
N HIS A 263 6.87 1.08 -1.35
CA HIS A 263 8.03 0.84 -2.21
C HIS A 263 9.09 1.92 -2.03
N VAL A 264 8.69 3.20 -2.02
CA VAL A 264 9.56 4.35 -1.70
C VAL A 264 10.22 4.16 -0.33
N GLU A 265 9.43 3.87 0.70
CA GLU A 265 9.91 3.70 2.09
C GLU A 265 10.86 2.52 2.29
N LYS A 266 10.76 1.49 1.45
CA LYS A 266 11.64 0.31 1.48
C LYS A 266 12.96 0.55 0.75
N LEU A 267 12.94 1.26 -0.37
CA LEU A 267 14.00 1.17 -1.38
C LEU A 267 14.58 2.50 -1.85
N ILE A 268 13.87 3.62 -1.65
CA ILE A 268 14.28 4.93 -2.18
C ILE A 268 14.65 5.88 -1.03
N CYS A 269 13.69 6.22 -0.17
CA CYS A 269 13.90 7.17 0.91
C CYS A 269 12.80 7.10 1.98
N PRO A 270 13.02 7.66 3.18
CA PRO A 270 11.96 7.82 4.18
C PRO A 270 10.85 8.79 3.72
N THR A 271 9.75 8.81 4.47
CA THR A 271 8.60 9.69 4.23
C THR A 271 8.19 10.49 5.47
N ILE A 272 7.54 11.63 5.26
CA ILE A 272 6.91 12.47 6.30
C ILE A 272 5.45 12.79 5.91
N THR A 273 4.71 13.46 6.79
CA THR A 273 3.33 13.93 6.52
C THR A 273 3.17 15.42 6.73
N SER A 274 2.21 16.04 6.04
CA SER A 274 1.98 17.49 6.05
C SER A 274 1.67 18.04 7.45
N ASP A 275 0.96 17.28 8.29
CA ASP A 275 0.61 17.66 9.66
C ASP A 275 1.82 17.92 10.55
N GLN A 276 3.01 17.41 10.20
CA GLN A 276 4.24 17.71 10.91
C GLN A 276 4.71 19.16 10.70
N LEU A 277 4.31 19.82 9.60
CA LEU A 277 4.61 21.23 9.34
C LEU A 277 3.44 22.17 9.70
N ILE A 278 2.21 21.78 9.38
CA ILE A 278 1.03 22.65 9.51
C ILE A 278 0.04 22.22 10.61
N GLY A 279 0.33 21.15 11.35
CA GLY A 279 -0.55 20.60 12.38
C GLY A 279 -1.81 19.93 11.80
N GLY A 280 -2.71 19.50 12.70
CA GLY A 280 -3.97 18.85 12.31
C GLY A 280 -3.80 17.35 12.06
N GLN A 281 -4.29 16.86 10.92
CA GLN A 281 -4.16 15.47 10.49
C GLN A 281 -3.54 15.40 9.10
N PRO A 282 -2.91 14.27 8.73
CA PRO A 282 -2.50 14.03 7.36
C PRO A 282 -3.68 14.18 6.39
N PHE A 283 -3.40 14.69 5.20
CA PHE A 283 -4.43 14.79 4.17
C PHE A 283 -4.94 13.41 3.75
N ALA A 284 -6.22 13.33 3.48
CA ALA A 284 -6.86 12.17 2.91
C ALA A 284 -7.89 12.63 1.88
N PHE A 285 -7.88 11.99 0.71
CA PHE A 285 -8.88 12.17 -0.31
C PHE A 285 -10.29 11.85 0.21
N SER A 286 -11.26 12.64 -0.20
CA SER A 286 -12.66 12.45 0.13
C SER A 286 -13.27 11.29 -0.65
N ALA A 287 -14.50 10.93 -0.29
CA ALA A 287 -15.27 9.92 -1.02
C ALA A 287 -15.53 10.31 -2.50
N ALA A 288 -15.41 11.59 -2.86
CA ALA A 288 -15.63 12.06 -4.22
C ALA A 288 -14.55 11.57 -5.20
N THR A 289 -13.32 11.33 -4.72
CA THR A 289 -12.17 10.88 -5.51
C THR A 289 -11.71 9.46 -5.17
N ALA A 290 -12.45 8.76 -4.30
CA ALA A 290 -12.16 7.37 -3.92
C ALA A 290 -12.38 6.33 -5.04
N GLY A 291 -12.95 6.76 -6.17
CA GLY A 291 -13.21 5.92 -7.35
C GLY A 291 -14.49 5.08 -7.24
N LYS A 292 -14.60 4.06 -8.10
CA LYS A 292 -15.79 3.18 -8.17
C LYS A 292 -16.02 2.46 -6.84
N LYS A 293 -17.28 2.37 -6.42
CA LYS A 293 -17.66 1.61 -5.22
C LYS A 293 -17.20 0.16 -5.35
N ARG A 294 -16.53 -0.34 -4.30
CA ARG A 294 -15.96 -1.68 -4.25
C ARG A 294 -16.78 -2.57 -3.34
N LEU A 295 -17.01 -3.82 -3.75
CA LEU A 295 -17.67 -4.83 -2.94
C LEU A 295 -16.75 -5.21 -1.77
N GLN A 296 -17.28 -5.13 -0.54
CA GLN A 296 -16.50 -5.37 0.68
C GLN A 296 -16.71 -6.80 1.18
N ILE A 297 -15.62 -7.60 1.24
CA ILE A 297 -15.63 -9.00 1.68
C ILE A 297 -14.82 -9.12 2.97
N ILE A 298 -15.36 -9.77 3.99
CA ILE A 298 -14.61 -10.14 5.21
C ILE A 298 -14.43 -11.65 5.26
N LEU A 299 -13.20 -12.10 5.51
CA LEU A 299 -12.86 -13.49 5.80
C LEU A 299 -12.61 -13.64 7.30
N LEU A 300 -13.47 -14.41 7.99
CA LEU A 300 -13.33 -14.75 9.40
C LEU A 300 -12.92 -16.20 9.57
N GLY A 301 -11.98 -16.47 10.47
CA GLY A 301 -11.61 -17.84 10.79
C GLY A 301 -10.35 -17.95 11.65
N ASP A 302 -9.80 -19.14 11.69
CA ASP A 302 -8.59 -19.43 12.46
C ASP A 302 -7.30 -19.31 11.62
N SER A 303 -6.25 -20.03 12.01
CA SER A 303 -4.98 -20.14 11.29
C SER A 303 -5.15 -20.56 9.82
N THR A 304 -6.15 -21.37 9.52
CA THR A 304 -6.44 -21.81 8.15
C THR A 304 -7.01 -20.70 7.28
N THR A 305 -7.45 -19.57 7.87
CA THR A 305 -7.86 -18.33 7.20
C THR A 305 -6.76 -17.27 7.25
N GLU A 306 -6.05 -17.12 8.37
CA GLU A 306 -5.03 -16.08 8.59
C GLU A 306 -3.87 -16.11 7.57
N ALA A 307 -3.38 -17.32 7.23
CA ALA A 307 -2.20 -17.55 6.38
C ALA A 307 -0.87 -16.97 6.93
N SER A 308 -0.66 -16.99 8.25
CA SER A 308 0.50 -16.34 8.87
C SER A 308 1.88 -16.86 8.43
N ILE A 309 2.02 -18.16 8.14
CA ILE A 309 3.29 -18.74 7.67
C ILE A 309 3.59 -18.33 6.22
N PRO A 310 2.67 -18.53 5.25
CA PRO A 310 2.82 -17.95 3.91
C PRO A 310 3.16 -16.46 3.90
N LYS A 311 2.43 -15.65 4.68
CA LYS A 311 2.67 -14.19 4.80
C LYS A 311 4.09 -13.85 5.26
N LYS A 312 4.71 -14.71 6.06
CA LYS A 312 6.08 -14.52 6.57
C LYS A 312 7.15 -14.99 5.59
N LEU A 313 6.93 -16.13 4.93
CA LEU A 313 7.95 -16.78 4.10
C LEU A 313 7.89 -16.36 2.63
N ALA A 314 6.76 -15.82 2.17
CA ALA A 314 6.52 -15.37 0.81
C ALA A 314 5.70 -14.07 0.82
N SER A 315 6.22 -13.05 1.52
CA SER A 315 5.53 -11.76 1.73
C SER A 315 5.29 -10.95 0.46
N ASP A 316 6.05 -11.24 -0.60
CA ASP A 316 5.94 -10.57 -1.90
C ASP A 316 5.01 -11.32 -2.87
N GLU A 317 4.49 -12.47 -2.47
CA GLU A 317 3.49 -13.23 -3.23
C GLU A 317 2.06 -12.88 -2.79
N PRO A 318 1.05 -13.03 -3.67
CA PRO A 318 -0.35 -12.86 -3.31
C PRO A 318 -0.77 -13.78 -2.17
N GLN A 319 -1.40 -13.19 -1.16
CA GLN A 319 -2.00 -13.93 -0.05
C GLN A 319 -3.46 -14.27 -0.38
N ILE A 320 -4.14 -15.08 0.45
CA ILE A 320 -5.52 -15.53 0.17
C ILE A 320 -6.48 -14.36 -0.16
N GLU A 321 -6.39 -13.25 0.56
CA GLU A 321 -7.19 -12.04 0.29
C GLU A 321 -6.89 -11.43 -1.08
N ASP A 322 -5.62 -11.38 -1.47
CA ASP A 322 -5.19 -10.87 -2.77
C ASP A 322 -5.62 -11.81 -3.88
N THR A 323 -5.37 -13.11 -3.73
CA THR A 323 -5.71 -14.13 -4.72
C THR A 323 -7.22 -14.17 -4.97
N LEU A 324 -8.06 -14.06 -3.93
CA LEU A 324 -9.51 -13.98 -4.09
C LEU A 324 -9.90 -12.73 -4.89
N ARG A 325 -9.35 -11.57 -4.52
CA ARG A 325 -9.60 -10.30 -5.21
C ARG A 325 -9.16 -10.33 -6.67
N ILE A 326 -8.00 -10.95 -6.97
CA ILE A 326 -7.46 -11.14 -8.33
C ILE A 326 -8.41 -12.02 -9.16
N PHE A 327 -8.85 -13.17 -8.62
CA PHE A 327 -9.78 -14.04 -9.35
C PHE A 327 -11.17 -13.41 -9.56
N LEU A 328 -11.64 -12.58 -8.62
CA LEU A 328 -12.87 -11.81 -8.87
C LEU A 328 -12.66 -10.75 -9.95
N ALA A 329 -11.51 -10.05 -9.95
CA ALA A 329 -11.18 -9.05 -10.96
C ALA A 329 -10.96 -9.64 -12.36
N SER A 330 -10.66 -10.93 -12.49
CA SER A 330 -10.60 -11.62 -13.80
C SER A 330 -11.98 -11.79 -14.46
N ASN A 331 -13.06 -11.39 -13.79
CA ASN A 331 -14.41 -11.34 -14.33
C ASN A 331 -14.79 -9.85 -14.52
N PRO A 332 -14.62 -9.27 -15.73
CA PRO A 332 -14.76 -7.83 -15.95
C PRO A 332 -16.18 -7.29 -15.74
N ASP A 333 -17.18 -8.17 -15.70
CA ASP A 333 -18.57 -7.83 -15.42
C ASP A 333 -18.88 -7.71 -13.92
N LEU A 334 -17.95 -8.12 -13.03
CA LEU A 334 -18.09 -7.98 -11.60
C LEU A 334 -17.57 -6.62 -11.11
N PRO A 335 -18.14 -6.06 -10.02
CA PRO A 335 -17.59 -4.86 -9.40
C PRO A 335 -16.20 -5.13 -8.84
N PRO A 336 -15.34 -4.10 -8.75
CA PRO A 336 -14.08 -4.19 -8.02
C PRO A 336 -14.33 -4.60 -6.56
N THR A 337 -13.37 -5.30 -5.95
CA THR A 337 -13.56 -5.89 -4.61
C THR A 337 -12.43 -5.54 -3.65
N ASP A 338 -12.76 -5.40 -2.38
CA ASP A 338 -11.80 -5.35 -1.28
C ASP A 338 -12.05 -6.53 -0.36
N VAL A 339 -10.97 -7.22 0.03
CA VAL A 339 -11.03 -8.42 0.86
C VAL A 339 -10.24 -8.18 2.14
N TYR A 340 -10.91 -8.25 3.28
CA TYR A 340 -10.32 -8.12 4.61
C TYR A 340 -10.17 -9.50 5.23
N ASN A 341 -8.93 -9.95 5.40
CA ASN A 341 -8.62 -11.18 6.12
C ASN A 341 -8.46 -10.89 7.61
N GLU A 342 -9.44 -11.33 8.40
CA GLU A 342 -9.47 -11.16 9.85
C GLU A 342 -9.29 -12.48 10.61
N GLY A 343 -8.74 -13.50 9.93
CA GLY A 343 -8.41 -14.77 10.57
C GLY A 343 -7.24 -14.66 11.54
N VAL A 344 -7.26 -15.43 12.63
CA VAL A 344 -6.19 -15.42 13.65
C VAL A 344 -5.84 -16.83 14.11
N SER A 345 -4.54 -17.13 14.18
CA SER A 345 -4.04 -18.43 14.66
C SER A 345 -4.55 -18.76 16.07
N GLY A 346 -5.09 -19.98 16.21
CA GLY A 346 -5.60 -20.48 17.48
C GLY A 346 -6.91 -19.84 17.94
N GLU A 347 -7.55 -19.00 17.12
CA GLU A 347 -8.86 -18.40 17.39
C GLU A 347 -9.98 -19.42 17.23
N TYR A 348 -11.01 -19.26 18.05
CA TYR A 348 -12.29 -19.97 18.06
C TYR A 348 -13.38 -18.94 18.34
N ILE A 349 -14.64 -19.22 18.04
CA ILE A 349 -15.69 -18.19 17.96
C ILE A 349 -15.83 -17.41 19.25
N ARG A 350 -15.88 -18.10 20.39
CA ARG A 350 -15.99 -17.46 21.71
C ARG A 350 -14.82 -16.50 21.98
N ARG A 351 -13.59 -16.87 21.63
CA ARG A 351 -12.42 -15.99 21.80
C ARG A 351 -12.52 -14.72 20.94
N LEU A 352 -12.97 -14.83 19.69
CA LEU A 352 -13.20 -13.66 18.84
C LEU A 352 -14.18 -12.69 19.53
N LEU A 353 -15.33 -13.21 19.95
CA LEU A 353 -16.41 -12.44 20.56
C LEU A 353 -15.97 -11.72 21.84
N ASP A 354 -15.23 -12.41 22.70
CA ASP A 354 -14.83 -11.91 24.01
C ASP A 354 -13.66 -10.93 23.96
N THR A 355 -12.83 -10.96 22.90
CA THR A 355 -11.53 -10.25 22.91
C THR A 355 -11.37 -9.18 21.84
N ARG A 356 -11.69 -9.47 20.57
CA ARG A 356 -11.26 -8.60 19.46
C ARG A 356 -12.33 -8.24 18.46
N TYR A 357 -13.53 -8.79 18.54
CA TYR A 357 -14.59 -8.57 17.56
C TYR A 357 -14.81 -7.08 17.25
N ASP A 358 -14.94 -6.23 18.28
CA ASP A 358 -15.24 -4.80 18.05
C ASP A 358 -14.14 -4.08 17.26
N LYS A 359 -12.88 -4.46 17.47
CA LYS A 359 -11.73 -3.87 16.77
C LYS A 359 -11.46 -4.53 15.41
N ALA A 360 -11.79 -5.80 15.28
CA ALA A 360 -11.44 -6.62 14.12
C ALA A 360 -12.52 -6.59 13.04
N VAL A 361 -13.78 -6.61 13.46
CA VAL A 361 -14.93 -6.85 12.60
C VAL A 361 -15.79 -5.59 12.54
N LYS A 362 -16.28 -5.11 13.69
CA LYS A 362 -17.24 -3.99 13.74
C LYS A 362 -16.70 -2.69 13.13
N THR A 363 -15.42 -2.40 13.26
CA THR A 363 -14.79 -1.18 12.70
C THR A 363 -14.50 -1.29 11.20
N LYS A 364 -14.77 -2.41 10.55
CA LYS A 364 -14.58 -2.55 9.10
C LYS A 364 -15.66 -1.79 8.33
N PRO A 365 -15.39 -1.44 7.06
CA PRO A 365 -16.43 -0.99 6.15
C PRO A 365 -17.61 -1.95 6.15
N GLN A 366 -18.80 -1.43 5.87
CA GLN A 366 -20.00 -2.25 5.78
C GLN A 366 -19.82 -3.35 4.73
N ALA A 367 -19.71 -4.59 5.21
CA ALA A 367 -19.48 -5.75 4.35
C ALA A 367 -20.71 -6.04 3.48
N ASP A 368 -20.45 -6.45 2.24
CA ASP A 368 -21.45 -7.05 1.36
C ASP A 368 -21.47 -8.58 1.55
N CYS A 369 -20.33 -9.20 1.90
CA CYS A 369 -20.19 -10.63 2.13
C CYS A 369 -19.26 -10.92 3.31
N ILE A 370 -19.62 -11.88 4.16
CA ILE A 370 -18.77 -12.34 5.27
C ILE A 370 -18.69 -13.86 5.23
N PHE A 371 -17.49 -14.38 4.95
CA PHE A 371 -17.20 -15.81 5.00
C PHE A 371 -16.77 -16.19 6.42
N ILE A 372 -17.41 -17.19 6.99
CA ILE A 372 -17.20 -17.62 8.38
C ILE A 372 -16.71 -19.06 8.38
N ARG A 373 -15.41 -19.26 8.64
CA ARG A 373 -14.78 -20.60 8.69
C ARG A 373 -14.07 -20.81 10.02
N TYR A 374 -14.81 -21.31 11.00
CA TYR A 374 -14.35 -21.72 12.32
C TYR A 374 -14.68 -23.19 12.59
N GLY A 375 -14.16 -23.74 13.69
CA GLY A 375 -14.50 -25.09 14.14
C GLY A 375 -13.30 -25.91 14.61
N LEU A 376 -12.10 -25.71 14.04
CA LEU A 376 -10.93 -26.54 14.38
C LEU A 376 -10.49 -26.30 15.84
N ASN A 377 -10.25 -25.04 16.19
CA ASN A 377 -9.91 -24.67 17.57
C ASN A 377 -11.10 -24.78 18.51
N ASP A 378 -12.32 -24.57 18.01
CA ASP A 378 -13.55 -24.74 18.78
C ASP A 378 -13.66 -26.20 19.26
N GLN A 379 -13.48 -27.18 18.36
CA GLN A 379 -13.50 -28.60 18.71
C GLN A 379 -12.40 -28.95 19.72
N ALA A 380 -11.22 -28.35 19.59
CA ALA A 380 -10.09 -28.63 20.48
C ALA A 380 -10.22 -27.99 21.87
N LYS A 381 -10.90 -26.84 22.01
CA LYS A 381 -10.87 -26.02 23.23
C LYS A 381 -12.22 -25.90 23.94
N VAL A 382 -13.33 -26.16 23.26
CA VAL A 382 -14.67 -26.03 23.82
C VAL A 382 -15.10 -27.36 24.46
N LYS A 383 -15.28 -27.36 25.79
CA LYS A 383 -15.55 -28.55 26.61
C LYS A 383 -16.78 -29.35 26.16
N ASP A 384 -17.83 -28.68 25.69
CA ASP A 384 -19.04 -29.28 25.12
C ASP A 384 -19.25 -28.78 23.69
N PHE A 385 -18.31 -29.12 22.81
CA PHE A 385 -18.25 -28.61 21.44
C PHE A 385 -19.58 -28.78 20.68
N LYS A 386 -20.20 -29.97 20.72
CA LYS A 386 -21.42 -30.27 19.94
C LYS A 386 -22.60 -29.39 20.31
N THR A 387 -22.70 -28.94 21.56
CA THR A 387 -23.78 -28.05 22.00
C THR A 387 -23.37 -26.58 22.01
N GLN A 388 -22.13 -26.27 22.39
CA GLN A 388 -21.69 -24.90 22.57
C GLN A 388 -21.27 -24.24 21.25
N PHE A 389 -20.65 -24.97 20.32
CA PHE A 389 -20.24 -24.39 19.03
C PHE A 389 -21.42 -23.85 18.22
N PRO A 390 -22.56 -24.56 18.06
CA PRO A 390 -23.73 -23.98 17.41
C PRO A 390 -24.28 -22.73 18.10
N LYS A 391 -24.20 -22.65 19.44
CA LYS A 391 -24.63 -21.47 20.20
C LYS A 391 -23.70 -20.28 19.95
N ASP A 392 -22.39 -20.50 20.07
CA ASP A 392 -21.37 -19.47 19.80
C ASP A 392 -21.47 -18.97 18.36
N PHE A 393 -21.69 -19.88 17.40
CA PHE A 393 -21.86 -19.53 15.99
C PHE A 393 -23.10 -18.64 15.78
N LYS A 394 -24.24 -18.98 16.38
CA LYS A 394 -25.45 -18.15 16.31
C LYS A 394 -25.29 -16.79 16.97
N GLU A 395 -24.56 -16.70 18.08
CA GLU A 395 -24.23 -15.43 18.71
C GLU A 395 -23.35 -14.56 17.80
N LEU A 396 -22.34 -15.15 17.16
CA LEU A 396 -21.54 -14.47 16.14
C LEU A 396 -22.40 -13.96 14.99
N LEU A 397 -23.32 -14.78 14.48
CA LEU A 397 -24.26 -14.37 13.42
C LEU A 397 -25.15 -13.21 13.86
N ALA A 398 -25.66 -13.22 15.10
CA ALA A 398 -26.46 -12.14 15.64
C ALA A 398 -25.68 -10.82 15.69
N ARG A 399 -24.42 -10.86 16.15
CA ARG A 399 -23.55 -9.68 16.20
C ARG A 399 -23.21 -9.17 14.80
N LEU A 400 -22.91 -10.07 13.86
CA LEU A 400 -22.66 -9.71 12.45
C LEU A 400 -23.88 -9.09 11.78
N ARG A 401 -25.10 -9.57 12.07
CA ARG A 401 -26.34 -8.94 11.55
C ARG A 401 -26.55 -7.53 12.12
N GLN A 402 -26.13 -7.30 13.36
CA GLN A 402 -26.21 -5.98 13.98
C GLN A 402 -25.20 -5.00 13.37
N ASP A 403 -23.93 -5.41 13.27
CA ASP A 403 -22.85 -4.52 12.88
C ASP A 403 -22.63 -4.44 11.34
N HIS A 404 -23.06 -5.46 10.59
CA HIS A 404 -23.05 -5.51 9.12
C HIS A 404 -24.41 -5.94 8.55
N PRO A 405 -25.49 -5.15 8.74
CA PRO A 405 -26.87 -5.56 8.43
C PRO A 405 -27.16 -5.85 6.94
N LYS A 406 -26.28 -5.41 6.05
CA LYS A 406 -26.41 -5.64 4.59
C LYS A 406 -25.61 -6.85 4.10
N ALA A 407 -24.77 -7.44 4.95
CA ALA A 407 -23.89 -8.52 4.55
C ALA A 407 -24.65 -9.83 4.32
N MET A 408 -24.30 -10.53 3.25
CA MET A 408 -24.58 -11.96 3.14
C MET A 408 -23.63 -12.71 4.08
N LEU A 409 -24.18 -13.34 5.12
CA LEU A 409 -23.42 -14.19 6.04
C LEU A 409 -23.32 -15.59 5.46
N ILE A 410 -22.10 -16.06 5.24
CA ILE A 410 -21.80 -17.28 4.50
C ILE A 410 -21.01 -18.22 5.43
N PRO A 411 -21.69 -19.13 6.16
CA PRO A 411 -21.02 -20.24 6.80
C PRO A 411 -20.25 -21.05 5.75
N MET A 412 -18.97 -21.31 6.02
CA MET A 412 -18.07 -22.01 5.12
C MET A 412 -17.54 -23.25 5.82
N THR A 413 -17.55 -24.40 5.12
CA THR A 413 -17.05 -25.64 5.70
C THR A 413 -15.53 -25.57 5.99
N ALA A 414 -15.10 -26.27 7.03
CA ALA A 414 -13.70 -26.49 7.34
C ALA A 414 -13.07 -27.45 6.33
N ILE A 415 -11.76 -27.28 6.13
CA ILE A 415 -10.91 -28.16 5.32
C ILE A 415 -10.26 -29.25 6.21
N PRO A 416 -9.76 -30.36 5.63
CA PRO A 416 -9.05 -31.38 6.39
C PRO A 416 -7.82 -30.82 7.10
N TYR A 417 -7.71 -31.06 8.40
CA TYR A 417 -6.64 -30.54 9.26
C TYR A 417 -5.81 -31.64 9.96
N ALA A 418 -6.14 -32.91 9.72
CA ALA A 418 -5.38 -34.06 10.22
C ALA A 418 -5.50 -35.24 9.23
N LEU A 419 -4.50 -36.14 9.23
CA LEU A 419 -4.43 -37.29 8.32
C LEU A 419 -5.67 -38.20 8.39
N ASN A 420 -6.25 -38.37 9.58
CA ASN A 420 -7.44 -39.22 9.80
C ASN A 420 -8.75 -38.42 9.83
N ASN A 421 -8.75 -37.20 9.29
CA ASN A 421 -9.90 -36.33 9.08
C ASN A 421 -10.77 -35.99 10.33
N LEU A 422 -10.63 -34.77 10.86
CA LEU A 422 -11.48 -34.21 11.94
C LEU A 422 -12.53 -33.18 11.45
N HIS A 423 -12.64 -32.92 10.14
CA HIS A 423 -13.47 -31.81 9.63
C HIS A 423 -14.94 -32.20 9.39
N GLU A 424 -15.29 -33.48 9.30
CA GLU A 424 -16.67 -33.94 9.03
C GLU A 424 -17.65 -33.57 10.15
N ASP A 425 -17.29 -33.85 11.41
CA ASP A 425 -18.12 -33.51 12.58
C ASP A 425 -18.32 -32.00 12.72
N ILE A 426 -17.25 -31.22 12.49
CA ILE A 426 -17.30 -29.75 12.45
C ILE A 426 -18.27 -29.31 11.36
N ASN A 427 -18.13 -29.86 10.15
CA ASN A 427 -18.94 -29.48 8.99
C ASN A 427 -20.41 -29.87 9.14
N ALA A 428 -20.71 -30.96 9.84
CA ALA A 428 -22.09 -31.33 10.17
C ALA A 428 -22.75 -30.25 11.03
N LEU A 429 -22.05 -29.72 12.04
CA LEU A 429 -22.56 -28.63 12.88
C LEU A 429 -22.68 -27.30 12.11
N ILE A 430 -21.72 -26.97 11.24
CA ILE A 430 -21.80 -25.78 10.38
C ILE A 430 -23.03 -25.87 9.46
N LYS A 431 -23.23 -27.04 8.83
CA LYS A 431 -24.40 -27.32 7.97
C LYS A 431 -25.71 -27.21 8.75
N GLN A 432 -25.75 -27.74 9.97
CA GLN A 432 -26.89 -27.61 10.87
C GLN A 432 -27.22 -26.13 11.15
N VAL A 433 -26.23 -25.35 11.59
CA VAL A 433 -26.43 -23.92 11.88
C VAL A 433 -26.89 -23.16 10.64
N ALA A 434 -26.27 -23.41 9.48
CA ALA A 434 -26.66 -22.77 8.23
C ALA A 434 -28.13 -23.08 7.85
N ALA A 435 -28.57 -24.34 8.03
CA ALA A 435 -29.95 -24.73 7.77
C ALA A 435 -30.94 -24.09 8.75
N GLU A 436 -30.64 -24.11 10.05
CA GLU A 436 -31.47 -23.52 11.11
C GLU A 436 -31.62 -22.00 10.93
N GLU A 437 -30.55 -21.31 10.54
CA GLU A 437 -30.51 -19.86 10.31
C GLU A 437 -30.89 -19.46 8.88
N LYS A 438 -31.25 -20.43 8.03
CA LYS A 438 -31.62 -20.25 6.61
C LYS A 438 -30.57 -19.48 5.80
N LEU A 439 -29.30 -19.74 6.08
CA LEU A 439 -28.16 -19.09 5.44
C LEU A 439 -27.73 -19.84 4.17
N THR A 440 -27.13 -19.10 3.25
CA THR A 440 -26.44 -19.70 2.11
C THR A 440 -25.11 -20.28 2.59
N LEU A 441 -24.95 -21.60 2.50
CA LEU A 441 -23.73 -22.32 2.84
C LEU A 441 -22.76 -22.36 1.65
N PHE A 442 -21.48 -22.16 1.91
CA PHE A 442 -20.41 -22.48 0.96
C PHE A 442 -19.63 -23.73 1.40
N ASP A 443 -19.83 -24.85 0.70
CA ASP A 443 -19.12 -26.11 1.00
C ASP A 443 -17.83 -26.23 0.17
N ILE A 444 -16.71 -25.78 0.76
CA ILE A 444 -15.38 -25.82 0.13
C ILE A 444 -14.70 -27.19 0.21
N ALA A 445 -15.10 -28.01 1.18
CA ALA A 445 -14.41 -29.28 1.49
C ALA A 445 -14.32 -30.24 0.29
N PRO A 446 -15.39 -30.47 -0.52
CA PRO A 446 -15.31 -31.36 -1.68
C PRO A 446 -14.24 -30.95 -2.68
N ARG A 447 -14.15 -29.65 -2.99
CA ARG A 447 -13.16 -29.09 -3.92
C ARG A 447 -11.74 -29.28 -3.40
N TYR A 448 -11.52 -29.00 -2.11
CA TYR A 448 -10.21 -29.11 -1.48
C TYR A 448 -9.74 -30.56 -1.39
N LEU A 449 -10.62 -31.48 -0.98
CA LEU A 449 -10.38 -32.93 -0.96
C LEU A 449 -10.06 -33.49 -2.35
N ALA A 450 -10.71 -33.00 -3.40
CA ALA A 450 -10.44 -33.43 -4.77
C ALA A 450 -9.02 -33.09 -5.22
N GLU A 451 -8.44 -31.95 -4.82
CA GLU A 451 -7.02 -31.67 -5.08
C GLU A 451 -6.08 -32.50 -4.22
N LEU A 452 -6.39 -32.69 -2.93
CA LEU A 452 -5.58 -33.54 -2.06
C LEU A 452 -5.49 -34.98 -2.60
N LYS A 453 -6.53 -35.52 -3.23
CA LYS A 453 -6.46 -36.85 -3.87
C LYS A 453 -5.41 -36.94 -4.98
N LYS A 454 -5.11 -35.83 -5.67
CA LYS A 454 -4.08 -35.80 -6.72
C LYS A 454 -2.68 -35.65 -6.15
N ASN A 455 -2.55 -34.86 -5.08
CA ASN A 455 -1.29 -34.64 -4.38
C ASN A 455 -1.56 -34.54 -2.85
N PRO A 456 -1.48 -35.67 -2.11
CA PRO A 456 -1.90 -35.75 -0.72
C PRO A 456 -1.22 -34.74 0.22
N ASP A 457 0.00 -34.33 -0.08
CA ASP A 457 0.78 -33.40 0.74
C ASP A 457 1.08 -32.07 0.04
N GLY A 458 0.55 -31.87 -1.17
CA GLY A 458 0.89 -30.73 -2.02
C GLY A 458 0.23 -29.40 -1.64
N LEU A 459 -0.84 -29.43 -0.85
CA LEU A 459 -1.56 -28.22 -0.44
C LEU A 459 -1.13 -27.70 0.93
N ASN A 460 -0.14 -28.32 1.56
CA ASN A 460 0.25 -28.07 2.93
C ASN A 460 1.73 -27.69 3.00
N TYR A 461 2.09 -26.73 3.85
CA TYR A 461 3.50 -26.46 4.11
C TYR A 461 4.08 -27.55 5.02
N ARG A 462 5.40 -27.69 5.04
CA ARG A 462 6.10 -28.53 6.03
C ARG A 462 6.50 -27.66 7.20
N ARG A 463 6.32 -28.18 8.41
CA ARG A 463 6.81 -27.60 9.65
C ARG A 463 7.24 -28.72 10.57
N TYR A 464 8.55 -28.83 10.79
CA TYR A 464 9.14 -29.99 11.45
C TYR A 464 10.21 -29.55 12.45
N SER A 465 10.22 -30.13 13.65
CA SER A 465 11.22 -29.75 14.67
C SER A 465 12.63 -30.11 14.19
N LEU A 466 13.56 -29.16 14.29
CA LEU A 466 14.96 -29.36 13.92
C LEU A 466 15.61 -30.49 14.74
N SER A 467 15.17 -30.68 15.98
CA SER A 467 15.64 -31.74 16.86
C SER A 467 15.40 -33.15 16.30
N LYS A 468 14.37 -33.31 15.45
CA LYS A 468 13.99 -34.56 14.79
C LYS A 468 14.68 -34.78 13.45
N ILE A 469 15.42 -33.79 12.94
CA ILE A 469 16.24 -33.94 11.74
C ILE A 469 17.55 -34.66 12.12
N PRO A 470 17.95 -35.75 11.42
CA PRO A 470 19.22 -36.42 11.61
C PRO A 470 20.38 -35.43 11.56
N GLU A 471 21.32 -35.53 12.50
CA GLU A 471 22.39 -34.54 12.68
C GLU A 471 23.22 -34.32 11.41
N ASN A 472 23.53 -35.41 10.69
CA ASN A 472 24.25 -35.40 9.43
C ASN A 472 23.50 -34.69 8.28
N LEU A 473 22.19 -34.44 8.41
CA LEU A 473 21.38 -33.74 7.42
C LEU A 473 21.00 -32.31 7.84
N ARG A 474 21.35 -31.86 9.04
CA ARG A 474 21.01 -30.50 9.52
C ARG A 474 21.65 -29.39 8.68
N ALA A 475 22.84 -29.63 8.15
CA ALA A 475 23.49 -28.69 7.22
C ALA A 475 22.61 -28.42 5.98
N PHE A 476 21.98 -29.46 5.42
CA PHE A 476 21.06 -29.33 4.29
C PHE A 476 19.78 -28.56 4.65
N ALA A 477 19.28 -28.73 5.87
CA ALA A 477 18.08 -28.05 6.35
C ALA A 477 18.30 -26.56 6.69
N THR A 478 19.55 -26.11 6.80
CA THR A 478 19.92 -24.79 7.35
C THR A 478 19.18 -23.60 6.71
N PRO A 479 19.02 -23.51 5.37
CA PRO A 479 18.31 -22.39 4.75
C PRO A 479 16.83 -22.27 5.12
N TYR A 480 16.24 -23.32 5.70
CA TYR A 480 14.81 -23.44 5.98
C TYR A 480 14.49 -23.36 7.47
N ILE A 481 15.51 -23.15 8.32
CA ILE A 481 15.34 -23.07 9.77
C ILE A 481 14.70 -21.73 10.14
N GLN A 482 13.53 -21.81 10.77
CA GLN A 482 12.90 -20.71 11.46
C GLN A 482 13.38 -20.69 12.92
N PRO A 483 13.95 -19.56 13.39
CA PRO A 483 14.45 -19.45 14.76
C PRO A 483 13.30 -19.44 15.78
N GLY A 484 13.56 -19.92 16.99
CA GLY A 484 12.60 -19.98 18.07
C GLY A 484 13.12 -20.80 19.26
N ALA A 485 12.31 -20.93 20.32
CA ALA A 485 12.67 -21.75 21.48
C ALA A 485 12.87 -23.24 21.11
N ASP A 486 12.07 -23.74 20.17
CA ASP A 486 12.31 -24.98 19.43
C ASP A 486 12.43 -24.62 17.94
N PRO A 487 13.65 -24.50 17.38
CA PRO A 487 13.85 -24.19 15.98
C PRO A 487 13.19 -25.23 15.07
N GLN A 488 12.57 -24.77 13.98
CA GLN A 488 11.81 -25.64 13.08
C GLN A 488 12.25 -25.45 11.64
N VAL A 489 12.29 -26.54 10.88
CA VAL A 489 12.38 -26.51 9.42
C VAL A 489 11.01 -26.20 8.87
N VAL A 490 10.89 -25.10 8.11
CA VAL A 490 9.62 -24.68 7.50
C VAL A 490 9.81 -24.42 6.01
N VAL A 491 8.97 -25.03 5.19
CA VAL A 491 8.98 -24.82 3.73
C VAL A 491 7.56 -24.86 3.16
N LEU A 492 7.24 -23.97 2.22
CA LEU A 492 5.89 -23.81 1.66
C LEU A 492 5.56 -24.85 0.57
N ASP A 493 6.51 -25.68 0.15
CA ASP A 493 6.39 -26.61 -0.96
C ASP A 493 7.07 -27.97 -0.67
N ASN A 494 7.23 -28.78 -1.71
CA ASN A 494 7.74 -30.15 -1.65
C ASN A 494 9.26 -30.28 -1.87
N ARG A 495 10.03 -29.18 -1.93
CA ARG A 495 11.47 -29.24 -2.29
C ARG A 495 12.32 -30.09 -1.33
N LEU A 496 11.81 -30.34 -0.13
CA LEU A 496 12.47 -31.14 0.90
C LEU A 496 11.92 -32.57 1.02
N ASP A 497 10.81 -32.89 0.34
CA ASP A 497 10.12 -34.17 0.50
C ASP A 497 10.96 -35.35 0.02
N GLY A 498 11.76 -35.18 -1.04
CA GLY A 498 12.65 -36.23 -1.53
C GLY A 498 13.75 -36.65 -0.54
N VAL A 499 14.08 -35.77 0.42
CA VAL A 499 15.12 -36.03 1.44
C VAL A 499 14.49 -36.40 2.78
N PHE A 500 13.50 -35.63 3.24
CA PHE A 500 12.91 -35.77 4.58
C PHE A 500 11.54 -36.45 4.60
N GLY A 501 10.94 -36.76 3.45
CA GLY A 501 9.59 -37.33 3.35
C GLY A 501 9.41 -38.68 4.03
N HIS A 502 10.51 -39.42 4.23
CA HIS A 502 10.50 -40.69 4.96
C HIS A 502 10.48 -40.51 6.49
N LEU A 503 10.73 -39.30 7.02
CA LEU A 503 10.75 -39.05 8.45
C LEU A 503 9.33 -39.14 9.04
N PRO A 504 9.14 -39.86 10.16
CA PRO A 504 7.84 -39.95 10.81
C PRO A 504 7.25 -38.57 11.12
N GLY A 505 6.04 -38.32 10.61
CA GLY A 505 5.30 -37.08 10.81
C GLY A 505 5.76 -35.89 9.95
N TRP A 506 6.60 -36.10 8.94
CA TRP A 506 7.06 -35.01 8.05
C TRP A 506 5.91 -34.19 7.45
N SER A 507 4.85 -34.87 6.99
CA SER A 507 3.64 -34.26 6.42
C SER A 507 2.44 -34.22 7.37
N SER A 508 2.66 -34.37 8.69
CA SER A 508 1.55 -34.37 9.66
C SER A 508 0.89 -33.00 9.85
N ASP A 509 1.62 -31.92 9.59
CA ASP A 509 1.07 -30.57 9.61
C ASP A 509 0.20 -30.34 8.37
N ARG A 510 -1.08 -30.02 8.58
CA ARG A 510 -2.09 -29.84 7.52
C ARG A 510 -2.56 -28.40 7.39
N HIS A 511 -1.79 -27.42 7.85
CA HIS A 511 -2.05 -26.03 7.50
C HIS A 511 -1.82 -25.82 5.99
N PRO A 512 -2.63 -25.00 5.30
CA PRO A 512 -2.44 -24.75 3.89
C PRO A 512 -1.11 -24.03 3.60
N SER A 513 -0.42 -24.45 2.53
CA SER A 513 0.58 -23.61 1.86
C SER A 513 -0.10 -22.58 0.95
N LEU A 514 0.67 -21.74 0.25
CA LEU A 514 0.12 -20.87 -0.79
C LEU A 514 -0.69 -21.66 -1.82
N ALA A 515 -0.25 -22.86 -2.21
CA ALA A 515 -1.02 -23.72 -3.11
C ALA A 515 -2.41 -24.05 -2.54
N GLY A 516 -2.49 -24.42 -1.26
CA GLY A 516 -3.77 -24.68 -0.60
C GLY A 516 -4.65 -23.43 -0.48
N TYR A 517 -4.08 -22.29 -0.12
CA TYR A 517 -4.79 -21.01 -0.07
C TYR A 517 -5.31 -20.56 -1.44
N ASN A 518 -4.55 -20.82 -2.51
CA ASN A 518 -4.97 -20.52 -3.87
C ASN A 518 -6.18 -21.36 -4.30
N ILE A 519 -6.25 -22.64 -3.92
CA ILE A 519 -7.45 -23.47 -4.16
C ILE A 519 -8.66 -22.91 -3.41
N ILE A 520 -8.48 -22.48 -2.15
CA ILE A 520 -9.56 -21.88 -1.36
C ILE A 520 -10.06 -20.60 -2.05
N ALA A 521 -9.15 -19.71 -2.45
CA ALA A 521 -9.49 -18.45 -3.11
C ALA A 521 -10.15 -18.65 -4.48
N ASP A 522 -9.61 -19.53 -5.33
CA ASP A 522 -10.15 -19.88 -6.66
C ASP A 522 -11.60 -20.37 -6.56
N GLU A 523 -11.85 -21.34 -5.69
CA GLU A 523 -13.19 -21.88 -5.54
C GLU A 523 -14.16 -20.87 -4.92
N THR A 524 -13.67 -20.06 -3.96
CA THR A 524 -14.46 -18.97 -3.38
C THR A 524 -14.89 -17.98 -4.46
N ALA A 525 -13.97 -17.59 -5.36
CA ALA A 525 -14.27 -16.69 -6.47
C ALA A 525 -15.30 -17.31 -7.45
N LYS A 526 -15.11 -18.57 -7.84
CA LYS A 526 -16.03 -19.31 -8.73
C LYS A 526 -17.44 -19.41 -8.15
N TRP A 527 -17.53 -19.66 -6.86
CA TRP A 527 -18.80 -19.75 -6.16
C TRP A 527 -19.47 -18.39 -6.00
N LEU A 528 -18.70 -17.34 -5.66
CA LEU A 528 -19.23 -16.01 -5.36
C LEU A 528 -19.61 -15.22 -6.62
N ALA A 529 -18.89 -15.38 -7.74
CA ALA A 529 -19.17 -14.67 -8.99
C ALA A 529 -20.64 -14.75 -9.45
N PRO A 530 -21.28 -15.94 -9.58
CA PRO A 530 -22.71 -16.02 -9.92
C PRO A 530 -23.64 -15.43 -8.86
N VAL A 531 -23.26 -15.50 -7.57
CA VAL A 531 -24.02 -14.87 -6.48
C VAL A 531 -24.04 -13.35 -6.63
N ILE A 532 -22.89 -12.74 -6.95
CA ILE A 532 -22.77 -11.30 -7.21
C ILE A 532 -23.62 -10.92 -8.42
N ARG A 533 -23.50 -11.64 -9.56
CA ARG A 533 -24.29 -11.38 -10.77
C ARG A 533 -25.79 -11.37 -10.49
N LYS A 534 -26.27 -12.35 -9.72
CA LYS A 534 -27.68 -12.44 -9.32
C LYS A 534 -28.11 -11.26 -8.44
N ALA A 535 -27.23 -10.78 -7.57
CA ALA A 535 -27.51 -9.62 -6.72
C ALA A 535 -27.56 -8.31 -7.54
N LEU A 536 -26.69 -8.16 -8.54
CA LEU A 536 -26.70 -7.01 -9.46
C LEU A 536 -27.95 -6.99 -10.33
N ALA A 537 -28.34 -8.14 -10.89
CA ALA A 537 -29.54 -8.28 -11.73
C ALA A 537 -30.87 -8.02 -11.00
N ARG A 538 -30.88 -7.96 -9.66
CA ARG A 538 -32.06 -7.60 -8.85
C ARG A 538 -32.13 -6.10 -8.54
N LYS A 539 -31.04 -5.36 -8.74
CA LYS A 539 -30.94 -3.92 -8.49
C LYS A 539 -31.21 -3.09 -9.74
N ASN A 540 -30.92 -3.67 -10.90
CA ASN A 540 -31.35 -3.18 -12.21
C ASN A 540 -32.76 -3.67 -12.51
#